data_AF-A0AB39QKN7-F1
#
_entry.id   AF-A0AB39QKN7-F1
#
_cell.length_a   1.000
_cell.length_b   1.000
_cell.length_c   1.000
_cell.angle_alpha   90.00
_cell.angle_beta   90.00
_cell.angle_gamma   90.00
#
_symmetry.space_group_name_H-M   'P 1'
#
loop_
_entity.id
_entity.type
_entity.pdbx_description
1 polymer ?
#
loop_
_entity_poly.entity_id
_entity_poly.type
_entity_poly.pdbx_seq_one_letter_code
_entity_poly.pdbx_strand_id
1 'polypeptide(L)'
;MIDLERVDSLVTGGYVGAERAEEAVAAVPAARQRVLGWLRITSAEGDWRRFERLTALALHIHPEGLGPILATVLATQPPGVNTEDLVDLLGELRAPEGVEPVAALVRERTSADGPYFTFCVKAIQALGEIGTPDAVDFLRGIATGDPAAWPDPLRWHAAEELGIEDELGFDEDRMLGGS
;
A
#
# COMPACT_ATOMS: atom_id res chain seq x y z
N MET A 1 -13.68 22.75 -9.31
CA MET A 1 -14.82 21.84 -9.53
C MET A 1 -14.93 21.39 -10.98
N ILE A 2 -15.10 22.26 -11.99
CA ILE A 2 -15.28 21.84 -13.40
C ILE A 2 -14.21 20.85 -13.90
N ASP A 3 -12.92 21.11 -13.63
CA ASP A 3 -11.84 20.21 -14.06
C ASP A 3 -11.86 18.85 -13.36
N LEU A 4 -12.24 18.81 -12.09
CA LEU A 4 -12.37 17.57 -11.31
C LEU A 4 -13.50 16.72 -11.88
N GLU A 5 -14.68 17.30 -12.08
CA GLU A 5 -15.82 16.60 -12.69
C GLU A 5 -15.46 16.05 -14.08
N ARG A 6 -14.74 16.85 -14.88
CA ARG A 6 -14.30 16.43 -16.20
C ARG A 6 -13.29 15.28 -16.13
N VAL A 7 -12.25 15.38 -15.31
CA VAL A 7 -11.27 14.29 -15.11
C VAL A 7 -11.96 13.03 -14.62
N ASP A 8 -12.81 13.15 -13.61
CA ASP A 8 -13.48 12.01 -13.00
C ASP A 8 -14.35 11.28 -14.03
N SER A 9 -15.06 12.03 -14.88
CA SER A 9 -15.86 11.42 -15.96
C SER A 9 -15.00 10.63 -16.97
N LEU A 10 -13.77 11.08 -17.25
CA LEU A 10 -12.84 10.41 -18.17
C LEU A 10 -12.24 9.13 -17.57
N VAL A 11 -12.04 9.10 -16.25
CA VAL A 11 -11.48 7.93 -15.54
C VAL A 11 -12.55 7.01 -14.94
N THR A 12 -13.83 7.32 -15.13
CA THR A 12 -14.96 6.49 -14.66
C THR A 12 -15.22 5.28 -15.56
N GLY A 13 -15.54 4.12 -14.98
CA GLY A 13 -16.05 2.97 -15.74
C GLY A 13 -15.00 1.90 -16.06
N GLY A 14 -13.97 1.75 -15.24
CA GLY A 14 -13.05 0.62 -15.31
C GLY A 14 -11.66 0.96 -14.79
N TYR A 15 -10.72 0.06 -15.04
CA TYR A 15 -9.31 0.23 -14.74
C TYR A 15 -8.73 1.51 -15.39
N VAL A 16 -7.85 2.19 -14.67
CA VAL A 16 -7.11 3.37 -15.15
C VAL A 16 -5.66 2.95 -15.36
N GLY A 17 -5.36 2.48 -16.57
CA GLY A 17 -3.98 2.21 -16.99
C GLY A 17 -3.27 3.47 -17.52
N ALA A 18 -1.99 3.31 -17.86
CA ALA A 18 -1.14 4.41 -18.32
C ALA A 18 -1.73 5.17 -19.52
N GLU A 19 -2.19 4.47 -20.56
CA GLU A 19 -2.82 5.06 -21.75
C GLU A 19 -4.02 5.94 -21.37
N ARG A 20 -4.92 5.41 -20.53
CA ARG A 20 -6.11 6.14 -20.08
C ARG A 20 -5.75 7.35 -19.21
N ALA A 21 -4.73 7.24 -18.38
CA ALA A 21 -4.23 8.35 -17.58
C ALA A 21 -3.64 9.45 -18.48
N GLU A 22 -2.87 9.08 -19.50
CA GLU A 22 -2.32 10.02 -20.48
C GLU A 22 -3.42 10.76 -21.24
N GLU A 23 -4.45 10.05 -21.71
CA GLU A 23 -5.62 10.64 -22.37
C GLU A 23 -6.36 11.62 -21.46
N ALA A 24 -6.62 11.23 -20.20
CA ALA A 24 -7.29 12.07 -19.23
C ALA A 24 -6.51 13.37 -18.97
N VAL A 25 -5.18 13.25 -18.85
CA VAL A 25 -4.28 14.39 -18.63
C VAL A 25 -4.15 15.26 -19.89
N ALA A 26 -4.17 14.68 -21.09
CA ALA A 26 -4.19 15.45 -22.34
C ALA A 26 -5.49 16.26 -22.47
N ALA A 27 -6.62 15.66 -22.10
CA ALA A 27 -7.93 16.32 -22.12
C ALA A 27 -8.10 17.37 -21.00
N VAL A 28 -7.44 17.17 -19.85
CA VAL A 28 -7.46 18.07 -18.70
C VAL A 28 -6.03 18.27 -18.15
N PRO A 29 -5.21 19.14 -18.79
CA PRO A 29 -3.82 19.34 -18.40
C PRO A 29 -3.62 19.80 -16.96
N ALA A 30 -4.63 20.45 -16.37
CA ALA A 30 -4.64 20.88 -14.98
C ALA A 30 -4.55 19.71 -13.98
N ALA A 31 -4.87 18.47 -14.39
CA ALA A 31 -4.77 17.28 -13.56
C ALA A 31 -3.37 17.09 -12.96
N ARG A 32 -2.31 17.34 -13.74
CA ARG A 32 -0.92 17.23 -13.28
C ARG A 32 -0.61 18.10 -12.05
N GLN A 33 -1.28 19.24 -11.92
CA GLN A 33 -1.04 20.21 -10.85
C GLN A 33 -2.08 20.09 -9.71
N ARG A 34 -3.24 19.50 -9.98
CA ARG A 34 -4.41 19.57 -9.10
C ARG A 34 -4.82 18.23 -8.50
N VAL A 35 -4.34 17.10 -9.01
CA VAL A 35 -4.76 15.76 -8.56
C VAL A 35 -4.60 15.56 -7.05
N LEU A 36 -3.50 16.04 -6.45
CA LEU A 36 -3.31 15.99 -5.00
C LEU A 36 -4.35 16.82 -4.23
N GLY A 37 -4.74 17.98 -4.76
CA GLY A 37 -5.80 18.79 -4.19
C GLY A 37 -7.16 18.10 -4.26
N TRP A 38 -7.44 17.41 -5.37
CA TRP A 38 -8.67 16.65 -5.55
C TRP A 38 -8.74 15.43 -4.62
N LEU A 39 -7.63 14.69 -4.45
CA LEU A 39 -7.55 13.58 -3.49
C LEU A 39 -7.85 14.04 -2.06
N ARG A 40 -7.34 15.21 -1.65
CA ARG A 40 -7.64 15.78 -0.33
C ARG A 40 -9.12 16.14 -0.18
N ILE A 41 -9.74 16.69 -1.23
CA ILE A 41 -11.17 17.04 -1.24
C ILE A 41 -12.01 15.76 -1.10
N THR A 42 -11.79 14.77 -1.97
CA THR A 42 -12.60 13.54 -1.97
C THR A 42 -12.41 12.72 -0.70
N SER A 43 -11.20 12.72 -0.13
CA SER A 43 -10.94 12.12 1.19
C SER A 43 -11.70 12.84 2.31
N ALA A 44 -11.68 14.18 2.34
CA ALA A 44 -12.41 14.96 3.35
C ALA A 44 -13.94 14.81 3.23
N GLU A 45 -14.45 14.59 2.02
CA GLU A 45 -15.87 14.37 1.74
C GLU A 45 -16.31 12.90 1.96
N GLY A 46 -15.36 11.98 2.16
CA GLY A 46 -15.64 10.55 2.26
C GLY A 46 -16.07 9.90 0.94
N ASP A 47 -15.79 10.53 -0.20
CA ASP A 47 -16.05 9.98 -1.54
C ASP A 47 -14.92 9.03 -1.94
N TRP A 48 -14.88 7.86 -1.31
CA TRP A 48 -13.80 6.88 -1.47
C TRP A 48 -13.73 6.28 -2.87
N ARG A 49 -14.88 6.11 -3.54
CA ARG A 49 -14.91 5.64 -4.93
C ARG A 49 -14.22 6.62 -5.87
N ARG A 50 -14.45 7.92 -5.69
CA ARG A 50 -13.79 8.95 -6.48
C ARG A 50 -12.32 9.10 -6.09
N PHE A 51 -12.03 9.00 -4.79
CA PHE A 51 -10.65 8.97 -4.28
C PHE A 51 -9.84 7.86 -4.96
N GLU A 52 -10.33 6.62 -4.98
CA GLU A 52 -9.64 5.47 -5.60
C GLU A 52 -9.36 5.70 -7.09
N ARG A 53 -10.33 6.22 -7.86
CA ARG A 53 -10.11 6.55 -9.29
C ARG A 53 -9.06 7.63 -9.49
N LEU A 54 -9.08 8.66 -8.65
CA LEU A 54 -8.09 9.74 -8.71
C LEU A 54 -6.71 9.26 -8.25
N THR A 55 -6.64 8.30 -7.33
CA THR A 55 -5.39 7.66 -6.92
C THR A 55 -4.82 6.86 -8.09
N ALA A 56 -5.65 6.06 -8.76
CA ALA A 56 -5.22 5.31 -9.95
C ALA A 56 -4.68 6.23 -11.06
N LEU A 57 -5.33 7.39 -11.27
CA LEU A 57 -4.79 8.42 -12.16
C LEU A 57 -3.47 9.01 -11.64
N ALA A 58 -3.38 9.31 -10.35
CA ALA A 58 -2.20 9.91 -9.73
C ALA A 58 -0.98 9.00 -9.82
N LEU A 59 -1.14 7.67 -9.77
CA LEU A 59 -0.04 6.73 -9.94
C LEU A 59 0.66 6.91 -11.27
N HIS A 60 -0.08 7.07 -12.37
CA HIS A 60 0.53 7.29 -13.70
C HIS A 60 1.05 8.71 -13.90
N ILE A 61 0.58 9.68 -13.11
CA ILE A 61 1.09 11.06 -13.13
C ILE A 61 2.38 11.20 -12.28
N HIS A 62 2.56 10.35 -11.28
CA HIS A 62 3.63 10.40 -10.28
C HIS A 62 3.83 11.81 -9.65
N PRO A 63 2.80 12.45 -9.10
CA PRO A 63 2.96 13.74 -8.44
C PRO A 63 3.73 13.58 -7.13
N GLU A 64 4.69 14.48 -6.89
CA GLU A 64 5.39 14.57 -5.60
C GLU A 64 4.38 14.85 -4.47
N GLY A 65 4.40 14.01 -3.43
CA GLY A 65 3.49 14.13 -2.28
C GLY A 65 2.22 13.27 -2.34
N LEU A 66 2.14 12.31 -3.27
CA LEU A 66 1.08 11.28 -3.26
C LEU A 66 1.16 10.38 -2.01
N GLY A 67 2.37 9.89 -1.68
CA GLY A 67 2.62 9.00 -0.53
C GLY A 67 2.01 9.47 0.79
N PRO A 68 2.28 10.72 1.25
CA PRO A 68 1.70 11.26 2.47
C PRO A 68 0.16 11.24 2.51
N ILE A 69 -0.51 11.42 1.37
CA ILE A 69 -1.98 11.39 1.31
C ILE A 69 -2.48 9.96 1.51
N LEU A 70 -1.90 8.99 0.80
CA LEU A 70 -2.26 7.58 0.92
C LEU A 70 -1.99 7.06 2.34
N ALA A 71 -0.82 7.40 2.91
CA ALA A 71 -0.44 7.04 4.27
C ALA A 71 -1.42 7.59 5.32
N THR A 72 -1.89 8.83 5.15
CA THR A 72 -2.88 9.44 6.05
C THR A 72 -4.22 8.71 6.00
N VAL A 73 -4.70 8.38 4.80
CA VAL A 73 -5.95 7.62 4.64
C VAL A 73 -5.79 6.22 5.23
N LEU A 74 -4.67 5.55 4.97
CA LEU A 74 -4.39 4.23 5.54
C LEU A 74 -4.37 4.25 7.07
N ALA A 75 -3.70 5.24 7.68
CA ALA A 75 -3.62 5.38 9.13
C ALA A 75 -5.00 5.61 9.80
N THR A 76 -5.94 6.24 9.09
CA THR A 76 -7.29 6.52 9.62
C THR A 76 -8.31 5.41 9.36
N GLN A 77 -7.98 4.44 8.50
CA GLN A 77 -8.81 3.29 8.14
C GLN A 77 -10.30 3.60 7.96
N PRO A 78 -10.68 4.60 7.14
CA PRO A 78 -12.08 4.97 7.01
C PRO A 78 -12.89 3.86 6.32
N PRO A 79 -14.16 3.64 6.71
CA PRO A 79 -14.97 2.58 6.16
C PRO A 79 -15.22 2.79 4.66
N GLY A 80 -15.06 1.73 3.88
CA GLY A 80 -15.30 1.74 2.44
C GLY A 80 -14.09 2.07 1.57
N VAL A 81 -12.91 2.30 2.18
CA VAL A 81 -11.63 2.35 1.45
C VAL A 81 -11.06 0.95 1.30
N ASN A 82 -10.56 0.63 0.11
CA ASN A 82 -9.77 -0.58 -0.08
C ASN A 82 -8.39 -0.45 0.58
N THR A 83 -8.23 -1.04 1.77
CA THR A 83 -6.98 -1.02 2.53
C THR A 83 -5.85 -1.77 1.81
N GLU A 84 -6.16 -2.89 1.16
CA GLU A 84 -5.14 -3.69 0.43
C GLU A 84 -4.54 -2.88 -0.72
N ASP A 85 -5.39 -2.22 -1.51
CA ASP A 85 -4.90 -1.37 -2.59
C ASP A 85 -4.00 -0.25 -2.05
N LEU A 86 -4.36 0.42 -0.94
CA LEU A 86 -3.51 1.47 -0.38
C LEU A 86 -2.13 0.95 0.07
N VAL A 87 -2.08 -0.27 0.63
CA VAL A 87 -0.82 -0.92 1.01
C VAL A 87 0.04 -1.20 -0.22
N ASP A 88 -0.54 -1.85 -1.23
CA ASP A 88 0.15 -2.18 -2.49
C ASP A 88 0.70 -0.89 -3.15
N LEU A 89 -0.11 0.18 -3.19
CA LEU A 89 0.30 1.46 -3.78
C LEU A 89 1.41 2.18 -3.02
N LEU A 90 1.45 2.09 -1.69
CA LEU A 90 2.54 2.66 -0.90
C LEU A 90 3.86 1.91 -1.14
N GLY A 91 3.79 0.58 -1.33
CA GLY A 91 4.89 -0.27 -1.76
C GLY A 91 5.43 0.14 -3.14
N GLU A 92 4.55 0.16 -4.15
CA GLU A 92 4.92 0.52 -5.53
C GLU A 92 5.55 1.92 -5.63
N LEU A 93 5.02 2.89 -4.87
CA LEU A 93 5.55 4.25 -4.82
C LEU A 93 6.85 4.36 -4.01
N ARG A 94 7.22 3.32 -3.28
CA ARG A 94 8.29 3.31 -2.28
C ARG A 94 8.15 4.46 -1.28
N ALA A 95 6.92 4.70 -0.84
CA ALA A 95 6.56 5.86 -0.05
C ALA A 95 7.01 5.69 1.42
N PRO A 96 8.02 6.45 1.90
CA PRO A 96 8.52 6.32 3.26
C PRO A 96 7.44 6.62 4.31
N GLU A 97 6.46 7.46 3.99
CA GLU A 97 5.36 7.78 4.90
C GLU A 97 4.43 6.59 5.16
N GLY A 98 4.47 5.56 4.31
CA GLY A 98 3.66 4.35 4.44
C GLY A 98 4.15 3.37 5.50
N VAL A 99 5.39 3.47 5.96
CA VAL A 99 6.01 2.46 6.84
C VAL A 99 5.21 2.21 8.10
N GLU A 100 4.98 3.25 8.92
CA GLU A 100 4.28 3.06 10.20
C GLU A 100 2.79 2.69 10.03
N PRO A 101 2.01 3.30 9.11
CA PRO A 101 0.64 2.87 8.85
C PRO A 101 0.54 1.40 8.42
N VAL A 102 1.43 0.91 7.54
CA VAL A 102 1.46 -0.49 7.10
C VAL A 102 1.89 -1.40 8.26
N ALA A 103 2.95 -1.03 8.99
CA ALA A 103 3.42 -1.79 10.15
C ALA A 103 2.35 -1.92 11.25
N ALA A 104 1.58 -0.84 11.52
CA ALA A 104 0.47 -0.87 12.45
C ALA A 104 -0.61 -1.87 12.04
N LEU A 105 -0.96 -1.93 10.75
CA LEU A 105 -1.92 -2.90 10.22
C LEU A 105 -1.42 -4.34 10.33
N VAL A 106 -0.13 -4.60 10.09
CA VAL A 106 0.46 -5.92 10.32
C VAL A 106 0.29 -6.33 11.78
N ARG A 107 0.68 -5.47 12.73
CA ARG A 107 0.53 -5.75 14.17
C ARG A 107 -0.92 -5.99 14.57
N GLU A 108 -1.85 -5.19 14.06
CA GLU A 108 -3.29 -5.31 14.34
C GLU A 108 -3.86 -6.63 13.83
N ARG A 109 -3.47 -7.06 12.63
CA ARG A 109 -4.10 -8.19 11.94
C ARG A 109 -3.39 -9.51 12.14
N THR A 110 -2.21 -9.52 12.74
CA THR A 110 -1.40 -10.74 12.97
C THR A 110 -2.22 -11.87 13.59
N SER A 111 -3.10 -11.60 14.56
CA SER A 111 -3.91 -12.66 15.19
C SER A 111 -5.17 -13.07 14.42
N ALA A 112 -5.64 -12.24 13.47
CA ALA A 112 -6.92 -12.42 12.79
C ALA A 112 -6.79 -12.89 11.33
N ASP A 113 -5.62 -12.69 10.73
CA ASP A 113 -5.36 -12.98 9.31
C ASP A 113 -4.89 -14.43 9.07
N GLY A 114 -4.63 -15.18 10.15
CA GLY A 114 -4.29 -16.59 10.08
C GLY A 114 -5.45 -17.48 9.59
N PRO A 115 -5.16 -18.68 9.07
CA PRO A 115 -3.84 -19.32 9.01
C PRO A 115 -3.01 -18.94 7.78
N TYR A 116 -3.59 -18.28 6.78
CA TYR A 116 -2.91 -17.98 5.52
C TYR A 116 -2.19 -16.64 5.51
N PHE A 117 -2.55 -15.73 6.41
CA PHE A 117 -1.92 -14.43 6.59
C PHE A 117 -1.87 -13.58 5.31
N THR A 118 -2.87 -13.74 4.42
CA THR A 118 -2.87 -13.14 3.07
C THR A 118 -2.64 -11.63 3.10
N PHE A 119 -3.27 -10.90 4.01
CA PHE A 119 -3.09 -9.46 4.13
C PHE A 119 -1.72 -9.10 4.70
N CYS A 120 -1.31 -9.78 5.78
CA CYS A 120 -0.05 -9.50 6.47
C CYS A 120 1.15 -9.79 5.57
N VAL A 121 1.09 -10.83 4.74
CA VAL A 121 2.14 -11.14 3.75
C VAL A 121 2.23 -10.03 2.70
N LYS A 122 1.11 -9.57 2.15
CA LYS A 122 1.10 -8.41 1.23
C LYS A 122 1.69 -7.15 1.88
N ALA A 123 1.33 -6.88 3.12
CA ALA A 123 1.85 -5.73 3.86
C ALA A 123 3.37 -5.86 4.14
N ILE A 124 3.87 -7.06 4.41
CA ILE A 124 5.31 -7.35 4.54
C ILE A 124 6.03 -7.09 3.21
N GLN A 125 5.47 -7.56 2.08
CA GLN A 125 6.01 -7.30 0.74
C GLN A 125 6.07 -5.80 0.44
N ALA A 126 4.99 -5.06 0.70
CA ALA A 126 4.96 -3.61 0.53
C ALA A 126 6.01 -2.88 1.39
N LEU A 127 6.26 -3.34 2.62
CA LEU A 127 7.34 -2.82 3.47
C LEU A 127 8.72 -3.12 2.88
N GLY A 128 8.92 -4.30 2.29
CA GLY A 128 10.13 -4.66 1.55
C GLY A 128 10.35 -3.75 0.35
N GLU A 129 9.31 -3.47 -0.44
CA GLU A 129 9.34 -2.55 -1.58
C GLU A 129 9.67 -1.10 -1.16
N ILE A 130 9.11 -0.62 -0.04
CA ILE A 130 9.43 0.69 0.52
C ILE A 130 10.93 0.78 0.88
N GLY A 131 11.49 -0.26 1.52
CA GLY A 131 12.94 -0.45 1.66
C GLY A 131 13.69 0.63 2.45
N THR A 132 12.99 1.47 3.20
CA THR A 132 13.63 2.46 4.09
C THR A 132 14.27 1.76 5.30
N PRO A 133 15.23 2.42 6.00
CA PRO A 133 15.79 1.86 7.23
C PRO A 133 14.73 1.45 8.26
N ASP A 134 13.68 2.27 8.44
CA ASP A 134 12.60 1.96 9.38
C ASP A 134 11.77 0.73 8.95
N ALA A 135 11.54 0.57 7.64
CA ALA A 135 10.88 -0.63 7.10
C ALA A 135 11.74 -1.88 7.32
N VAL A 136 13.04 -1.78 7.02
CA VAL A 136 14.02 -2.87 7.23
C VAL A 136 14.09 -3.27 8.70
N ASP A 137 14.13 -2.29 9.61
CA ASP A 137 14.17 -2.55 11.05
C ASP A 137 12.88 -3.23 11.54
N PHE A 138 11.72 -2.83 11.03
CA PHE A 138 10.46 -3.48 11.34
C PHE A 138 10.39 -4.93 10.83
N LEU A 139 10.77 -5.17 9.56
CA LEU A 139 10.85 -6.51 8.98
C LEU A 139 11.82 -7.40 9.76
N ARG A 140 12.98 -6.87 10.15
CA ARG A 140 13.96 -7.61 10.96
C ARG A 140 13.39 -7.97 12.32
N GLY A 141 12.59 -7.09 12.91
CA GLY A 141 11.85 -7.34 14.15
C GLY A 141 10.85 -8.49 14.04
N ILE A 142 10.19 -8.65 12.88
CA ILE A 142 9.34 -9.81 12.60
C ILE A 142 10.20 -11.06 12.46
N ALA A 143 11.16 -11.07 11.54
CA ALA A 143 11.98 -12.23 11.21
C ALA A 143 12.71 -12.83 12.43
N THR A 144 13.25 -11.97 13.29
CA THR A 144 14.03 -12.38 14.47
C THR A 144 13.21 -12.47 15.77
N GLY A 145 11.92 -12.12 15.71
CA GLY A 145 11.05 -12.07 16.88
C GLY A 145 10.60 -13.43 17.39
N ASP A 146 10.01 -13.42 18.60
CA ASP A 146 9.46 -14.61 19.27
C ASP A 146 8.33 -15.24 18.42
N PRO A 147 8.37 -16.56 18.13
CA PRO A 147 7.29 -17.28 17.44
C PRO A 147 5.90 -17.15 18.08
N ALA A 148 5.82 -16.86 19.39
CA ALA A 148 4.55 -16.59 20.06
C ALA A 148 3.94 -15.23 19.67
N ALA A 149 4.77 -14.27 19.27
CA ALA A 149 4.34 -12.95 18.81
C ALA A 149 4.21 -12.89 17.28
N TRP A 150 5.11 -13.56 16.55
CA TRP A 150 5.16 -13.59 15.10
C TRP A 150 5.06 -15.04 14.61
N PRO A 151 3.94 -15.45 14.00
CA PRO A 151 3.80 -16.77 13.41
C PRO A 151 4.87 -17.06 12.36
N ASP A 152 5.27 -18.33 12.23
CA ASP A 152 6.33 -18.75 11.31
C ASP A 152 6.15 -18.28 9.87
N PRO A 153 4.94 -18.29 9.25
CA PRO A 153 4.77 -17.72 7.91
C PRO A 153 5.16 -16.24 7.80
N LEU A 154 4.83 -15.42 8.81
CA LEU A 154 5.21 -14.00 8.80
C LEU A 154 6.71 -13.83 9.02
N ARG A 155 7.31 -14.65 9.88
CA ARG A 155 8.77 -14.66 10.11
C ARG A 155 9.52 -15.04 8.83
N TRP A 156 9.03 -16.05 8.10
CA TRP A 156 9.56 -16.47 6.81
C TRP A 156 9.54 -15.33 5.79
N HIS A 157 8.36 -14.77 5.50
CA HIS A 157 8.24 -13.72 4.49
C HIS A 157 9.03 -12.46 4.86
N ALA A 158 9.09 -12.09 6.14
CA ALA A 158 9.92 -10.96 6.55
C ALA A 158 11.43 -11.25 6.38
N ALA A 159 11.86 -12.49 6.56
CA ALA A 159 13.25 -12.89 6.30
C ALA A 159 13.56 -12.90 4.80
N GLU A 160 12.64 -13.40 3.98
CA GLU A 160 12.71 -13.44 2.51
C GLU A 160 12.83 -12.03 1.92
N GLU A 161 11.99 -11.08 2.35
CA GLU A 161 12.09 -9.67 1.93
C GLU A 161 13.44 -9.02 2.29
N LEU A 162 14.11 -9.54 3.33
CA LEU A 162 15.42 -9.08 3.76
C LEU A 162 16.59 -9.88 3.16
N GLY A 163 16.32 -11.04 2.54
CA GLY A 163 17.32 -12.00 2.07
C GLY A 163 18.18 -12.59 3.19
N ILE A 164 17.59 -12.85 4.37
CA ILE A 164 18.29 -13.38 5.56
C ILE A 164 17.75 -14.74 6.05
N GLU A 165 16.85 -15.37 5.31
CA GLU A 165 16.23 -16.66 5.65
C GLU A 165 17.27 -17.77 5.90
N ASP A 166 18.30 -17.85 5.05
CA ASP A 166 19.43 -18.78 5.19
C ASP A 166 20.26 -18.47 6.45
N GLU A 167 20.48 -17.19 6.76
CA GLU A 167 21.23 -16.76 7.94
C GLU A 167 20.51 -17.14 9.24
N LEU A 168 19.17 -17.13 9.20
CA LEU A 168 18.31 -17.53 10.31
C LEU A 168 18.08 -19.05 10.38
N GLY A 169 18.54 -19.80 9.37
CA GLY A 169 18.35 -21.25 9.26
C GLY A 169 16.89 -21.63 9.12
N PHE A 170 16.09 -20.78 8.47
CA PHE A 170 14.70 -21.08 8.16
C PHE A 170 14.60 -22.10 7.04
N ASP A 171 13.60 -22.96 7.14
CA ASP A 171 13.26 -23.98 6.16
C ASP A 171 11.85 -23.68 5.66
N GLU A 172 11.71 -23.40 4.36
CA GLU A 172 10.44 -22.93 3.77
C GLU A 172 9.29 -23.87 4.07
N ASP A 173 9.47 -25.17 3.81
CA ASP A 173 8.45 -26.20 4.01
C ASP A 173 8.00 -26.22 5.48
N ARG A 174 8.94 -26.23 6.43
CA ARG A 174 8.60 -26.18 7.86
C ARG A 174 7.89 -24.88 8.26
N MET A 175 8.36 -23.73 7.75
CA MET A 175 7.87 -22.41 8.18
C MET A 175 6.49 -22.09 7.60
N LEU A 176 6.21 -22.57 6.39
CA LEU A 176 4.94 -22.35 5.69
C LEU A 176 3.93 -23.50 5.90
N GLY A 177 4.28 -24.53 6.66
CA GLY A 177 3.40 -25.68 6.92
C GLY A 177 3.29 -26.66 5.75
N GLY A 178 4.27 -26.63 4.84
CA GLY A 178 4.53 -27.68 3.86
C GLY A 178 4.88 -29.01 4.55
N SER A 179 4.41 -30.11 3.96
CA SER A 179 4.61 -31.49 4.45
C SER A 179 5.77 -32.17 3.76
#